data_AF-A0A419QI58-F1
#
_entry.id   AF-A0A419QI58-F1
#
_cell.length_a   1.000
_cell.length_b   1.000
_cell.length_c   1.000
_cell.angle_alpha   90.00
_cell.angle_beta   90.00
_cell.angle_gamma   90.00
#
_symmetry.space_group_name_H-M   'P 1'
#
loop_
_entity.id
_entity.type
_entity.pdbx_description
1 polymer ?
#
loop_
_entity_poly.entity_id
_entity_poly.type
_entity_poly.pdbx_seq_one_letter_code
_entity_poly.pdbx_strand_id
1 'polypeptide(L)'
;MDTHFFAGLTKFKLDAGKFRRDDDFSDRFSHTFTPLLLVIFTLVISARQYIGKPIACWVPTEFTRAQEEYAESVCWVTSTYFIPTREVNVPVNLADREDRKIHYYQWVPFILMIQAFLFNLPCIVWRLFNWQSGIHLPENNILRTVPSKPIIRKTDSSHFN
;
A
#
# COMPACT_ATOMS: atom_id res chain seq x y z
N MET A 1 14.37 12.27 -10.11
CA MET A 1 13.87 11.03 -9.48
C MET A 1 14.94 9.99 -9.67
N ASP A 2 15.71 9.73 -8.63
CA ASP A 2 16.98 9.00 -8.74
C ASP A 2 16.74 7.53 -9.09
N THR A 3 17.23 7.13 -10.26
CA THR A 3 17.12 5.77 -10.80
C THR A 3 17.76 4.73 -9.88
N HIS A 4 18.74 5.13 -9.07
CA HIS A 4 19.39 4.30 -8.05
C HIS A 4 18.46 3.89 -6.91
N PHE A 5 17.53 4.76 -6.49
CA PHE A 5 16.57 4.43 -5.43
C PHE A 5 15.54 3.39 -5.93
N PHE A 6 15.03 3.59 -7.15
CA PHE A 6 14.13 2.64 -7.81
C PHE A 6 14.82 1.30 -8.12
N ALA A 7 16.09 1.32 -8.50
CA ALA A 7 16.90 0.11 -8.70
C ALA A 7 17.16 -0.65 -7.38
N GLY A 8 17.37 0.07 -6.27
CA GLY A 8 17.49 -0.52 -4.94
C GLY A 8 16.21 -1.21 -4.48
N LEU A 9 15.05 -0.57 -4.70
CA LEU A 9 13.73 -1.14 -4.39
C LEU A 9 13.40 -2.37 -5.24
N THR A 10 13.71 -2.34 -6.54
CA THR A 10 13.48 -3.48 -7.44
C THR A 10 14.43 -4.64 -7.14
N LYS A 11 15.70 -4.38 -6.82
CA LYS A 11 16.64 -5.40 -6.35
C LYS A 11 16.22 -6.02 -5.01
N PHE A 12 15.73 -5.21 -4.08
CA PHE A 12 15.20 -5.68 -2.80
C PHE A 12 13.96 -6.58 -2.97
N LYS A 13 13.04 -6.20 -3.88
CA LYS A 13 11.88 -7.01 -4.27
C LYS A 13 12.27 -8.32 -4.98
N LEU A 14 13.28 -8.30 -5.84
CA LEU A 14 13.78 -9.50 -6.54
C LEU A 14 14.41 -10.50 -5.58
N ASP A 15 15.15 -10.02 -4.59
CA ASP A 15 15.70 -10.87 -3.54
C ASP A 15 14.59 -11.36 -2.58
N ALA A 16 13.55 -10.54 -2.34
CA ALA A 16 12.33 -10.91 -1.59
C ALA A 16 11.51 -12.02 -2.26
N GLY A 17 11.45 -12.05 -3.59
CA GLY A 17 10.68 -13.01 -4.37
C GLY A 17 11.39 -14.34 -4.65
N LYS A 18 12.60 -14.57 -4.11
CA LYS A 18 13.29 -15.85 -4.26
C LYS A 18 12.51 -16.91 -3.46
N PHE A 19 11.75 -17.73 -4.17
CA PHE A 19 10.83 -18.75 -3.66
C PHE A 19 11.48 -19.57 -2.54
N ARG A 20 11.18 -19.24 -1.27
CA ARG A 20 11.53 -20.10 -0.14
C ARG A 20 10.47 -21.18 -0.10
N ARG A 21 10.90 -22.44 -0.16
CA ARG A 21 10.01 -23.61 -0.22
C ARG A 21 9.12 -23.79 1.02
N ASP A 22 9.30 -22.96 2.05
CA ASP A 22 8.53 -22.94 3.29
C ASP A 22 7.46 -21.82 3.35
N ASP A 23 7.26 -21.05 2.27
CA ASP A 23 6.27 -19.97 2.26
C ASP A 23 4.85 -20.54 2.05
N ASP A 24 4.04 -20.55 3.12
CA ASP A 24 2.63 -20.90 3.04
C ASP A 24 1.85 -19.89 2.17
N PHE A 25 0.71 -20.33 1.62
CA PHE A 25 -0.14 -19.47 0.79
C PHE A 25 -0.54 -18.16 1.49
N SER A 26 -0.79 -18.25 2.81
CA SER A 26 -1.13 -17.11 3.66
C SER A 26 0.00 -16.06 3.69
N ASP A 27 1.24 -16.51 3.82
CA ASP A 27 2.39 -15.60 3.88
C ASP A 27 2.56 -14.89 2.55
N ARG A 28 2.44 -15.63 1.44
CA ARG A 28 2.58 -15.11 0.08
C ARG A 28 1.54 -14.03 -0.25
N PHE A 29 0.30 -14.19 0.21
CA PHE A 29 -0.72 -13.15 0.07
C PHE A 29 -0.33 -11.87 0.82
N SER A 30 0.14 -12.01 2.06
CA SER A 30 0.48 -10.88 2.93
C SER A 30 1.69 -10.08 2.45
N HIS A 31 2.82 -10.74 2.14
CA HIS A 31 4.08 -10.03 1.81
C HIS A 31 4.23 -9.72 0.32
N THR A 32 3.53 -10.41 -0.58
CA THR A 32 3.63 -10.18 -2.02
C THR A 32 2.41 -9.46 -2.58
N PHE A 33 1.20 -9.97 -2.33
CA PHE A 33 -0.01 -9.47 -2.98
C PHE A 33 -0.52 -8.15 -2.37
N THR A 34 -0.65 -8.09 -1.05
CA THR A 34 -1.14 -6.89 -0.34
C THR A 34 -0.31 -5.63 -0.63
N PRO A 35 1.03 -5.62 -0.47
CA PRO A 35 1.81 -4.42 -0.76
C PRO A 35 1.85 -4.07 -2.25
N LEU A 36 1.74 -5.04 -3.16
CA LEU A 36 1.61 -4.75 -4.60
C LEU A 36 0.31 -3.98 -4.89
N LEU A 37 -0.80 -4.45 -4.34
CA LEU A 37 -2.11 -3.81 -4.50
C LEU A 37 -2.12 -2.41 -3.89
N LEU A 38 -1.56 -2.24 -2.68
CA LEU A 38 -1.44 -0.94 -2.02
C LEU A 38 -0.59 0.06 -2.84
N VAL A 39 0.50 -0.40 -3.47
CA VAL A 39 1.32 0.44 -4.36
C VAL A 39 0.51 0.87 -5.58
N ILE A 40 -0.26 -0.03 -6.21
CA ILE A 40 -1.12 0.32 -7.35
C ILE A 40 -2.14 1.39 -6.95
N PHE A 41 -2.84 1.21 -5.81
CA PHE A 41 -3.79 2.20 -5.32
C PHE A 41 -3.14 3.53 -4.98
N THR A 42 -1.95 3.51 -4.38
CA THR A 42 -1.17 4.73 -4.11
C THR A 42 -0.86 5.48 -5.41
N LEU A 43 -0.46 4.78 -6.47
CA LEU A 43 -0.19 5.38 -7.78
C LEU A 43 -1.44 5.98 -8.41
N VAL A 44 -2.57 5.26 -8.37
CA VAL A 44 -3.84 5.73 -8.93
C VAL A 44 -4.34 6.99 -8.20
N ILE A 45 -4.35 6.97 -6.86
CA ILE A 45 -4.77 8.11 -6.04
C ILE A 45 -3.84 9.30 -6.26
N SER A 46 -2.51 9.08 -6.25
CA SER A 46 -1.53 10.14 -6.49
C SER A 46 -1.69 10.75 -7.88
N ALA A 47 -1.92 9.94 -8.92
CA ALA A 47 -2.17 10.46 -10.26
C ALA A 47 -3.40 11.37 -10.30
N ARG A 48 -4.49 10.98 -9.62
CA ARG A 48 -5.70 11.81 -9.51
C ARG A 48 -5.46 13.11 -8.73
N GLN A 49 -4.63 13.06 -7.69
CA GLN A 49 -4.45 14.16 -6.73
C GLN A 49 -3.39 15.19 -7.18
N TYR A 50 -2.35 14.77 -7.91
CA TYR A 50 -1.26 15.65 -8.35
C TYR A 50 -1.40 16.12 -9.80
N ILE A 51 -1.98 15.31 -10.68
CA ILE A 51 -2.11 15.61 -12.12
C ILE A 51 -3.55 16.04 -12.46
N GLY A 52 -4.53 15.58 -11.68
CA GLY A 52 -5.94 15.95 -11.84
C GLY A 52 -6.36 17.11 -10.93
N LYS A 53 -7.64 17.48 -11.06
CA LYS A 53 -8.33 18.38 -10.12
C LYS A 53 -8.86 17.56 -8.94
N PRO A 54 -8.34 17.70 -7.71
CA PRO A 54 -8.75 16.88 -6.57
C PRO A 54 -10.14 17.26 -6.04
N ILE A 55 -10.57 18.50 -6.28
CA ILE A 55 -11.88 19.03 -5.88
C ILE A 55 -12.37 20.00 -6.95
N ALA A 56 -13.68 20.05 -7.16
CA ALA A 56 -14.34 21.02 -8.01
C ALA A 56 -15.22 21.92 -7.12
N CYS A 57 -15.10 23.23 -7.29
CA CYS A 57 -15.82 24.21 -6.48
C CYS A 57 -16.95 24.84 -7.28
N TRP A 58 -18.09 25.10 -6.62
CA TRP A 58 -19.11 25.97 -7.18
C TRP A 58 -18.70 27.43 -6.98
N VAL A 59 -18.21 28.07 -8.04
CA VAL A 59 -17.77 29.47 -8.06
C VAL A 59 -18.77 30.36 -8.82
N PRO A 60 -18.87 31.66 -8.51
CA PRO A 60 -19.72 32.57 -9.27
C PRO A 60 -19.29 32.66 -10.74
N THR A 61 -20.25 32.90 -11.63
CA THR A 61 -20.05 32.91 -13.09
C THR A 61 -19.14 34.04 -13.59
N GLU A 62 -18.92 35.06 -12.78
CA GLU A 62 -18.03 36.19 -13.09
C GLU A 62 -16.53 35.84 -13.00
N PHE A 63 -16.20 34.67 -12.43
CA PHE A 63 -14.81 34.25 -12.28
C PHE A 63 -14.23 33.73 -13.60
N THR A 64 -13.01 34.18 -13.89
CA THR A 64 -12.18 33.63 -14.97
C THR A 64 -11.70 32.22 -14.61
N ARG A 65 -11.32 31.41 -15.62
CA ARG A 65 -10.76 30.06 -15.39
C ARG A 65 -9.56 30.05 -14.43
N ALA A 66 -8.68 31.04 -14.51
CA ALA A 66 -7.52 31.12 -13.62
C ALA A 66 -7.93 31.35 -12.15
N GLN A 67 -9.02 32.10 -11.92
CA GLN A 67 -9.56 32.33 -10.58
C GLN A 67 -10.29 31.09 -10.05
N GLU A 68 -10.98 30.35 -10.91
CA GLU A 68 -11.58 29.05 -10.57
C GLU A 68 -10.51 28.05 -10.11
N GLU A 69 -9.43 27.90 -10.88
CA GLU A 69 -8.31 27.01 -10.51
C GLU A 69 -7.63 27.45 -9.20
N TYR A 70 -7.47 28.77 -8.99
CA TYR A 70 -6.96 29.29 -7.74
C TYR A 70 -7.90 28.97 -6.56
N ALA A 71 -9.20 29.20 -6.72
CA ALA A 71 -10.20 28.91 -5.69
C ALA A 71 -10.24 27.41 -5.34
N GLU A 72 -10.17 26.53 -6.35
CA GLU A 72 -10.06 25.08 -6.16
C GLU A 72 -8.81 24.71 -5.35
N SER A 73 -7.65 25.31 -5.66
CA SER A 73 -6.40 25.05 -4.93
C SER A 73 -6.46 25.53 -3.48
N VAL A 74 -7.06 26.70 -3.23
CA VAL A 74 -7.22 27.27 -1.88
C VAL A 74 -8.18 26.42 -1.06
N CYS A 75 -9.29 25.97 -1.65
CA CYS A 75 -10.26 25.08 -1.01
C CYS A 75 -9.67 23.71 -0.69
N TRP A 76 -8.79 23.20 -1.55
CA TRP A 76 -8.09 21.95 -1.31
C TRP A 76 -7.09 22.03 -0.15
N VAL A 77 -6.27 23.09 -0.10
CA VAL A 77 -5.25 23.28 0.95
C VAL A 77 -5.90 23.66 2.28
N THR A 78 -6.89 24.56 2.23
CA THR A 78 -7.67 25.02 3.38
C THR A 78 -8.82 24.03 3.60
N SER A 79 -8.52 22.93 4.29
CA SER A 79 -9.43 21.79 4.47
C SER A 79 -10.90 22.16 4.70
N THR A 80 -11.79 21.38 4.10
CA THR A 80 -13.23 21.68 4.02
C THR A 80 -14.00 21.10 5.22
N TYR A 81 -15.21 21.59 5.47
CA TYR A 81 -16.11 21.07 6.51
C TYR A 81 -17.49 20.81 5.91
N PHE A 82 -18.21 19.84 6.49
CA PHE A 82 -19.54 19.46 6.02
C PHE A 82 -20.64 20.24 6.76
N ILE A 83 -21.60 20.79 6.01
CA ILE A 83 -22.79 21.46 6.54
C ILE A 83 -24.02 20.62 6.16
N PRO A 84 -24.86 20.20 7.12
CA PRO A 84 -26.11 19.51 6.82
C PRO A 84 -27.04 20.38 5.97
N THR A 85 -27.63 19.83 4.91
CA THR A 85 -28.52 20.56 3.98
C THR A 85 -29.81 21.10 4.61
N ARG A 86 -30.13 20.68 5.84
CA ARG A 86 -31.30 21.17 6.59
C ARG A 86 -31.04 22.48 7.34
N GLU A 87 -29.77 22.81 7.58
CA GLU A 87 -29.36 24.01 8.29
C GLU A 87 -28.89 25.05 7.27
N VAL A 88 -29.65 26.14 7.11
CA VAL A 88 -29.34 27.21 6.14
C VAL A 88 -28.23 28.14 6.66
N ASN A 89 -28.01 28.17 7.98
CA ASN A 89 -27.08 29.10 8.61
C ASN A 89 -25.72 28.44 8.83
N VAL A 90 -24.69 28.99 8.21
CA VAL A 90 -23.29 28.61 8.49
C VAL A 90 -22.97 29.00 9.94
N PRO A 91 -22.56 28.07 10.83
CA PRO A 91 -22.31 28.38 12.22
C PRO A 91 -21.25 29.48 12.33
N VAL A 92 -21.52 30.55 13.10
CA VAL A 92 -20.61 31.71 13.22
C VAL A 92 -19.38 31.36 14.08
N ASN A 93 -19.54 30.43 15.02
CA ASN A 93 -18.48 29.98 15.89
C ASN A 93 -17.39 29.25 15.10
N LEU A 94 -16.15 29.71 15.20
CA LEU A 94 -15.00 29.08 14.56
C LEU A 94 -14.74 27.67 15.12
N ALA A 95 -14.88 27.48 16.44
CA ALA A 95 -14.61 26.19 17.10
C ALA A 95 -15.45 25.05 16.52
N ASP A 96 -16.75 25.29 16.29
CA ASP A 96 -17.66 24.30 15.70
C ASP A 96 -17.32 23.97 14.24
N ARG A 97 -16.68 24.90 13.51
CA ARG A 97 -16.21 24.66 12.15
C ARG A 97 -14.94 23.82 12.15
N GLU A 98 -14.03 24.07 13.10
CA GLU A 98 -12.76 23.33 13.17
C GLU A 98 -12.96 21.86 13.50
N ASP A 99 -13.88 21.55 14.41
CA ASP A 99 -14.19 20.17 14.81
C ASP A 99 -14.78 19.34 13.66
N ARG A 100 -15.42 20.00 12.69
CA ARG A 100 -16.02 19.36 11.51
C ARG A 100 -15.12 19.38 10.27
N LYS A 101 -13.86 19.83 10.39
CA LYS A 101 -12.93 19.87 9.25
C LYS A 101 -12.49 18.47 8.83
N ILE A 102 -12.37 18.29 7.52
CA ILE A 102 -12.04 17.04 6.87
C ILE A 102 -10.63 17.14 6.30
N HIS A 103 -9.66 16.60 7.04
CA HIS A 103 -8.24 16.64 6.65
C HIS A 103 -7.73 15.33 6.00
N TYR A 104 -8.46 14.22 6.13
CA TYR A 104 -7.91 12.90 5.83
C TYR A 104 -7.56 12.66 4.35
N TYR A 105 -8.27 13.28 3.40
CA TYR A 105 -8.05 13.10 1.96
C TYR A 105 -6.63 13.46 1.51
N GLN A 106 -6.02 14.46 2.16
CA GLN A 106 -4.65 14.86 1.89
C GLN A 106 -3.63 13.79 2.31
N TRP A 107 -3.95 13.03 3.37
CA TRP A 107 -3.03 12.06 4.00
C TRP A 107 -3.15 10.63 3.47
N VAL A 108 -4.26 10.28 2.81
CA VAL A 108 -4.49 8.94 2.23
C VAL A 108 -3.30 8.38 1.45
N PRO A 109 -2.70 9.09 0.45
CA PRO A 109 -1.59 8.53 -0.31
C PRO A 109 -0.34 8.25 0.56
N PHE A 110 -0.08 9.06 1.58
CA PHE A 110 1.04 8.85 2.50
C PHE A 110 0.79 7.64 3.40
N ILE A 111 -0.43 7.50 3.93
CA ILE A 111 -0.81 6.36 4.78
C ILE A 111 -0.70 5.05 4.00
N LEU A 112 -1.16 5.01 2.74
CA LEU A 112 -1.06 3.81 1.90
C LEU A 112 0.39 3.42 1.61
N MET A 113 1.27 4.40 1.41
CA MET A 113 2.70 4.16 1.22
C MET A 113 3.37 3.59 2.48
N ILE A 114 3.05 4.15 3.65
CA ILE A 114 3.52 3.63 4.94
C ILE A 114 2.98 2.22 5.17
N GLN A 115 1.70 1.99 4.91
CA GLN A 115 1.08 0.67 5.06
C GLN A 115 1.76 -0.36 4.17
N ALA A 116 2.02 -0.03 2.90
CA ALA A 116 2.77 -0.90 2.00
C ALA A 116 4.18 -1.22 2.52
N PHE A 117 4.86 -0.25 3.14
CA PHE A 117 6.16 -0.47 3.78
C PHE A 117 6.06 -1.39 5.01
N LEU A 118 5.09 -1.16 5.90
CA LEU A 118 4.86 -1.96 7.10
C LEU A 118 4.59 -3.44 6.78
N PHE A 119 3.86 -3.74 5.70
CA PHE A 119 3.66 -5.13 5.26
C PHE A 119 4.95 -5.82 4.80
N ASN A 120 5.94 -5.08 4.33
CA ASN A 120 7.24 -5.65 3.96
C ASN A 120 8.18 -5.77 5.17
N LEU A 121 8.02 -4.95 6.22
CA LEU A 121 8.89 -4.93 7.40
C LEU A 121 9.23 -6.30 8.01
N PRO A 122 8.29 -7.23 8.27
CA PRO A 122 8.63 -8.51 8.89
C PRO A 122 9.66 -9.30 8.07
N CYS A 123 9.57 -9.26 6.73
CA CYS A 123 10.54 -9.90 5.85
C CYS A 123 11.90 -9.19 5.87
N ILE A 124 11.92 -7.85 5.93
CA ILE A 124 13.16 -7.06 6.02
C ILE A 124 13.88 -7.37 7.33
N VAL A 125 13.14 -7.35 8.44
CA VAL A 125 13.63 -7.62 9.79
C VAL A 125 14.20 -9.03 9.85
N TRP A 126 13.47 -10.04 9.35
CA TRP A 126 13.96 -11.41 9.28
C TRP A 126 15.29 -11.51 8.54
N ARG A 127 15.45 -10.84 7.39
CA ARG A 127 16.70 -10.86 6.60
C ARG A 127 17.86 -10.17 7.32
N LEU A 128 17.61 -9.02 7.93
CA LEU A 128 18.62 -8.29 8.72
C LEU A 128 19.15 -9.14 9.87
N PHE A 129 18.26 -9.80 10.61
CA PHE A 129 18.65 -10.67 11.72
C PHE A 129 19.33 -11.96 11.24
N ASN A 130 18.87 -12.57 10.15
CA ASN A 130 19.52 -13.77 9.59
C ASN A 130 20.91 -13.47 9.01
N TRP A 131 21.12 -12.27 8.44
CA TRP A 131 22.43 -11.82 7.98
C TRP A 131 23.47 -11.81 9.11
N GLN A 132 23.09 -11.36 10.30
CA GLN A 132 23.98 -11.37 11.48
C GLN A 132 24.21 -12.77 12.04
N SER A 133 23.34 -13.73 11.74
CA SER A 133 23.37 -15.07 12.33
C SER A 133 24.47 -15.96 11.75
N GLY A 134 25.17 -15.57 10.68
CA GLY A 134 26.36 -16.26 10.16
C GLY A 134 26.15 -17.68 9.61
N ILE A 135 24.92 -18.20 9.66
CA ILE A 135 24.56 -19.50 9.10
C ILE A 135 24.30 -19.31 7.61
N HIS A 136 25.37 -19.39 6.80
CA HIS A 136 25.24 -19.65 5.37
C HIS A 136 24.63 -21.04 5.22
N LEU A 137 23.32 -21.13 4.96
CA LEU A 137 22.71 -22.32 4.39
C LEU A 137 22.97 -22.25 2.88
N PRO A 138 23.99 -22.92 2.32
CA PRO A 138 24.11 -23.06 0.89
C PRO A 138 22.83 -23.73 0.37
N GLU A 139 22.12 -23.00 -0.49
CA GLU A 139 20.89 -23.40 -1.20
C GLU A 139 21.02 -24.76 -1.92
N ASN A 140 22.26 -25.21 -2.12
CA ASN A 140 22.69 -26.46 -2.73
C ASN A 140 22.55 -27.70 -1.82
N ASN A 141 22.40 -27.57 -0.50
CA ASN A 141 22.39 -28.73 0.42
C ASN A 141 21.04 -29.04 1.09
N ILE A 142 20.05 -28.14 1.04
CA ILE A 142 18.72 -28.39 1.62
C ILE A 142 17.91 -29.40 0.77
N LEU A 143 18.24 -29.58 -0.51
CA LEU A 143 17.60 -30.57 -1.38
C LEU A 143 17.95 -32.04 -1.05
N ARG A 144 18.85 -32.32 -0.09
CA ARG A 144 19.17 -33.70 0.32
C ARG A 144 18.66 -34.14 1.69
N THR A 145 18.19 -33.24 2.56
CA THR A 145 17.84 -33.60 3.95
C THR A 145 16.35 -33.64 4.25
N VAL A 146 15.49 -33.11 3.36
CA VAL A 146 14.04 -33.32 3.49
C VAL A 146 13.65 -34.50 2.60
N PRO A 147 13.37 -35.69 3.16
CA PRO A 147 12.79 -36.76 2.38
C PRO A 147 11.40 -36.27 1.94
N SER A 148 11.25 -36.02 0.65
CA SER A 148 9.95 -35.88 0.01
C SER A 148 9.21 -37.21 0.19
N LYS A 149 8.48 -37.37 1.28
CA LYS A 149 7.40 -38.35 1.35
C LYS A 149 6.19 -37.74 0.67
N PRO A 150 5.83 -38.15 -0.57
CA PRO A 150 4.49 -37.86 -1.05
C PRO A 150 3.51 -38.62 -0.16
N ILE A 151 2.66 -37.88 0.55
CA ILE A 151 1.45 -38.43 1.17
C ILE A 151 0.51 -38.76 0.01
N ILE A 152 0.58 -39.99 -0.49
CA ILE A 152 -0.51 -40.58 -1.27
C ILE A 152 -1.17 -41.61 -0.36
N ARG A 153 -2.34 -41.22 0.16
CA ARG A 153 -3.28 -42.10 0.84
C ARG A 153 -4.32 -42.54 -0.19
N LYS A 154 -4.74 -43.81 -0.12
CA LYS A 154 -5.74 -44.59 -0.90
C LYS A 154 -5.09 -45.59 -1.86
N THR A 155 -5.42 -46.88 -1.89
CA THR A 155 -6.46 -47.70 -1.25
C THR A 155 -6.11 -49.16 -1.55
N ASP A 156 -6.58 -50.05 -0.68
CA ASP A 156 -6.62 -51.51 -0.76
C ASP A 156 -6.91 -52.12 -2.17
N SER A 157 -6.26 -53.26 -2.47
CA SER A 157 -6.65 -54.39 -3.35
C SER A 157 -5.36 -55.09 -3.83
N SER A 158 -4.83 -56.09 -3.14
CA SER A 158 -5.21 -57.51 -3.19
C SER A 158 -5.03 -58.15 -4.58
N HIS A 159 -4.22 -59.23 -4.59
CA HIS A 159 -4.18 -60.33 -5.55
C HIS A 159 -3.59 -60.10 -6.98
N PHE A 160 -2.47 -60.80 -7.22
CA PHE A 160 -2.37 -61.97 -8.12
C PHE A 160 -1.22 -61.90 -9.13
N ASN A 161 -0.31 -62.87 -8.95
CA ASN A 161 0.75 -63.41 -9.83
C ASN A 161 1.99 -62.57 -10.11
#